data_AF-A0A955F7G8-F1
#
_entry.id   AF-A0A955F7G8-F1
#
_cell.length_a   1.000
_cell.length_b   1.000
_cell.length_c   1.000
_cell.angle_alpha   90.00
_cell.angle_beta   90.00
_cell.angle_gamma   90.00
#
_symmetry.space_group_name_H-M   'P 1'
#
loop_
_entity.id
_entity.type
_entity.pdbx_description
1 polymer ?
#
loop_
_entity_poly.entity_id
_entity_poly.type
_entity_poly.pdbx_seq_one_letter_code
_entity_poly.pdbx_strand_id
1 'polypeptide(L)'
;MMRPATQCLVILGLLAVCLPAQSGNPGPDVIVGDLPSTQSYGSLGTISAFSIGTTSCNIGTQNLNWYSNVNQHPVIAQNLYRIKNDRFEMIGLSHLKHGFTALTGSVCDTCQNPGTGSQLGV
;
A
#
# COMPACT_ATOMS: atom_id res chain seq x y z
N MET A 1 13.35 -7.19 0.07
CA MET A 1 14.43 -7.40 -0.93
C MET A 1 14.01 -8.56 -1.85
N MET A 2 13.03 -8.33 -2.72
CA MET A 2 12.67 -9.30 -3.75
C MET A 2 13.66 -9.12 -4.90
N ARG A 3 14.40 -10.18 -5.23
CA ARG A 3 15.31 -10.20 -6.38
C ARG A 3 14.43 -10.38 -7.62
N PRO A 4 14.63 -9.63 -8.72
CA PRO A 4 13.87 -9.85 -9.95
C PRO A 4 14.23 -11.24 -10.48
N ALA A 5 13.27 -12.18 -10.46
CA ALA A 5 13.45 -13.50 -11.02
C ALA A 5 13.24 -13.42 -12.54
N THR A 6 14.32 -13.44 -13.32
CA THR A 6 14.23 -13.53 -14.78
C THR A 6 13.74 -14.92 -15.16
N GLN A 7 12.48 -15.04 -15.58
CA GLN A 7 11.90 -16.31 -16.02
C GLN A 7 12.06 -16.46 -17.53
N CYS A 8 13.03 -17.27 -17.98
CA CYS A 8 13.21 -17.60 -19.39
C CYS A 8 12.31 -18.80 -19.74
N LEU A 9 11.34 -18.59 -20.64
CA LEU A 9 10.52 -19.67 -21.20
C LEU A 9 11.18 -20.16 -22.50
N VAL A 10 11.48 -21.46 -22.59
CA VAL A 10 12.00 -22.08 -23.82
C VAL A 10 10.81 -22.51 -24.66
N ILE A 11 10.51 -21.77 -25.72
CA ILE A 11 9.58 -22.20 -26.77
C ILE A 11 10.37 -23.09 -27.74
N LEU A 12 9.83 -24.25 -28.11
CA LEU A 12 10.48 -25.17 -29.06
C LEU A 12 10.78 -24.45 -30.38
N GLY A 13 12.04 -24.10 -30.61
CA GLY A 13 12.55 -23.54 -31.87
C GLY A 13 12.89 -22.05 -31.79
N LEU A 14 14.16 -21.77 -31.48
CA LEU A 14 14.93 -20.53 -31.61
C LEU A 14 14.38 -19.22 -30.99
N LEU A 15 15.22 -18.68 -30.09
CA LEU A 15 15.15 -17.44 -29.28
C LEU A 15 14.46 -17.58 -27.91
N ALA A 16 15.30 -17.66 -26.87
CA ALA A 16 14.89 -17.42 -25.49
C ALA A 16 14.56 -15.93 -25.34
N VAL A 17 13.26 -15.61 -25.25
CA VAL A 17 12.81 -14.25 -24.91
C VAL A 17 12.76 -14.16 -23.39
N CYS A 18 13.68 -13.40 -22.80
CA CYS A 18 13.63 -13.00 -21.40
C CYS A 18 12.69 -11.80 -21.27
N LEU A 19 11.42 -12.05 -20.95
CA LEU A 19 10.51 -11.01 -20.52
C LEU A 19 10.85 -10.63 -19.06
N PRO A 20 10.81 -9.33 -18.69
CA PRO A 20 10.84 -8.98 -17.28
C PRO A 20 9.59 -9.59 -16.63
N ALA A 21 9.78 -10.58 -15.74
CA ALA A 21 8.70 -11.01 -14.88
C ALA A 21 8.37 -9.84 -13.96
N GLN A 22 7.13 -9.34 -14.02
CA GLN A 22 6.67 -8.35 -13.06
C GLN A 22 6.63 -9.04 -11.70
N SER A 23 7.60 -8.71 -10.85
CA SER A 23 7.68 -9.23 -9.50
C SER A 23 6.51 -8.68 -8.69
N GLY A 24 5.46 -9.46 -8.56
CA GLY A 24 4.27 -9.09 -7.79
C GLY A 24 3.29 -10.24 -7.68
N ASN A 25 2.42 -10.19 -6.68
CA ASN A 25 1.34 -11.18 -6.56
C ASN A 25 0.36 -11.01 -7.75
N PRO A 26 -0.12 -12.10 -8.38
CA PRO A 26 -1.06 -11.98 -9.48
C PRO A 26 -2.32 -11.19 -9.09
N GLY A 27 -2.62 -10.14 -9.87
CA GLY A 27 -3.73 -9.23 -9.56
C GLY A 27 -3.28 -7.98 -8.80
N PRO A 28 -4.21 -7.15 -8.31
CA PRO A 28 -3.88 -6.00 -7.48
C PRO A 28 -3.54 -6.44 -6.05
N ASP A 29 -2.48 -5.88 -5.47
CA ASP A 29 -2.05 -6.18 -4.11
C ASP A 29 -1.55 -4.90 -3.41
N VAL A 30 -2.35 -4.39 -2.47
CA VAL A 30 -2.12 -3.08 -1.86
C VAL A 30 -1.59 -3.21 -0.44
N ILE A 31 -0.53 -2.47 -0.15
CA ILE A 31 0.03 -2.34 1.19
C ILE A 31 0.16 -0.87 1.58
N VAL A 32 0.37 -0.62 2.87
CA VAL A 32 0.94 0.64 3.34
C VAL A 32 2.45 0.51 3.21
N GLY A 33 3.02 1.17 2.20
CA GLY A 33 4.45 1.10 1.89
C GLY A 33 5.31 2.06 2.73
N ASP A 34 4.75 3.18 3.16
CA ASP A 34 5.46 4.17 3.97
C ASP A 34 4.51 4.94 4.92
N LEU A 35 5.09 5.47 6.00
CA LEU A 35 4.44 6.31 7.01
C LEU A 35 5.14 7.68 7.09
N PRO A 36 4.91 8.57 6.11
CA PRO A 36 5.76 9.74 5.90
C PRO A 36 5.62 10.84 6.97
N SER A 37 4.57 10.80 7.79
CA SER A 37 4.31 11.87 8.74
C SER A 37 3.47 11.41 9.93
N THR A 38 3.60 12.16 11.01
CA THR A 38 2.72 12.08 12.19
C THR A 38 2.27 13.47 12.55
N GLN A 39 0.98 13.63 12.84
CA GLN A 39 0.42 14.91 13.27
C GLN A 39 -0.27 14.76 14.62
N SER A 40 -0.06 15.70 15.54
CA SER A 40 -0.79 15.78 16.81
C SER A 40 -1.85 16.88 16.72
N TYR A 41 -3.01 16.63 17.32
CA TYR A 41 -4.13 17.57 17.44
C TYR A 41 -4.35 18.03 18.90
N GLY A 42 -3.29 17.93 19.73
CA GLY A 42 -3.34 18.30 21.14
C GLY A 42 -3.71 17.13 22.07
N SER A 43 -4.03 17.47 23.31
CA SER A 43 -4.35 16.48 24.36
C SER A 43 -5.44 17.00 25.29
N LEU A 44 -6.30 16.09 25.75
CA LEU A 44 -7.29 16.32 26.80
C LEU A 44 -7.01 15.36 27.95
N GLY A 45 -6.53 15.90 29.08
CA GLY A 45 -6.09 15.08 30.20
C GLY A 45 -4.96 14.13 29.79
N THR A 46 -5.19 12.82 29.90
CA THR A 46 -4.23 11.77 29.54
C THR A 46 -4.40 11.22 28.11
N ILE A 47 -5.33 11.77 27.33
CA ILE A 47 -5.62 11.33 25.97
C ILE A 47 -4.99 12.32 24.98
N SER A 48 -4.14 11.81 24.09
CA SER A 48 -3.56 12.59 23.00
C SER A 48 -4.20 12.20 21.67
N ALA A 49 -4.58 13.19 20.87
CA ALA A 49 -5.08 12.99 19.53
C ALA A 49 -3.93 13.07 18.54
N PHE A 50 -3.80 12.07 17.67
CA PHE A 50 -2.81 12.03 16.61
C PHE A 50 -3.34 11.33 15.36
N SER A 51 -2.72 11.61 14.22
CA SER A 51 -2.90 10.86 12.98
C SER A 51 -1.54 10.50 12.40
N ILE A 52 -1.51 9.45 11.59
CA ILE A 52 -0.31 8.99 10.89
C ILE A 52 -0.59 9.09 9.39
N GLY A 53 0.28 9.78 8.65
CA GLY A 53 0.27 9.78 7.20
C GLY A 53 0.58 8.37 6.69
N THR A 54 -0.12 7.94 5.64
CA THR A 54 0.11 6.64 5.01
C THR A 54 0.30 6.85 3.52
N THR A 55 1.36 6.26 2.97
CA THR A 55 1.53 6.13 1.53
C THR A 55 1.27 4.69 1.13
N SER A 56 0.21 4.47 0.37
CA SER A 56 -0.12 3.16 -0.17
C SER A 56 0.64 2.91 -1.47
N CYS A 57 0.98 1.66 -1.73
CA CYS A 57 1.54 1.22 -3.00
C CYS A 57 0.93 -0.12 -3.41
N ASN A 58 1.01 -0.44 -4.69
CA ASN A 58 0.51 -1.70 -5.24
C ASN A 58 1.71 -2.58 -5.60
N ILE A 59 1.92 -3.67 -4.88
CA ILE A 59 2.96 -4.66 -5.15
C ILE A 59 2.44 -5.81 -6.01
N GLY A 60 1.27 -5.65 -6.61
CA GLY A 60 0.62 -6.61 -7.50
C GLY A 60 1.11 -6.50 -8.94
N THR A 61 0.47 -7.24 -9.84
CA THR A 61 0.74 -7.19 -11.29
C THR A 61 -0.32 -6.44 -12.08
N GLN A 62 -1.37 -5.94 -11.42
CA GLN A 62 -2.49 -5.22 -12.05
C GLN A 62 -2.87 -3.99 -11.25
N ASN A 63 -3.38 -2.95 -11.92
CA ASN A 63 -3.88 -1.75 -11.28
C ASN A 63 -5.02 -2.07 -10.30
N LEU A 64 -5.02 -1.40 -9.14
CA LEU A 64 -6.08 -1.52 -8.14
C LEU A 64 -7.14 -0.44 -8.36
N ASN A 65 -8.42 -0.80 -8.31
CA ASN A 65 -9.51 0.16 -8.32
C ASN A 65 -9.53 1.06 -7.07
N TRP A 66 -9.75 2.36 -7.27
CA TRP A 66 -9.74 3.40 -6.24
C TRP A 66 -10.83 4.43 -6.49
N TYR A 67 -12.08 3.99 -6.59
CA TYR A 67 -13.21 4.85 -6.95
C TYR A 67 -13.76 5.60 -5.74
N SER A 68 -13.87 6.93 -5.83
CA SER A 68 -14.47 7.76 -4.77
C SER A 68 -15.98 7.55 -4.67
N ASN A 69 -16.54 7.78 -3.46
CA ASN A 69 -17.99 7.81 -3.18
C ASN A 69 -18.74 6.49 -3.44
N VAL A 70 -18.03 5.38 -3.63
CA VAL A 70 -18.57 4.03 -3.73
C VAL A 70 -17.82 3.12 -2.76
N ASN A 71 -17.97 1.79 -2.83
CA ASN A 71 -17.27 0.86 -1.93
C ASN A 71 -16.06 0.17 -2.58
N GLN A 72 -15.73 0.51 -3.83
CA GLN A 72 -14.60 -0.04 -4.57
C GLN A 72 -13.31 0.79 -4.38
N HIS A 73 -12.88 0.90 -3.13
CA HIS A 73 -11.60 1.50 -2.72
C HIS A 73 -11.11 0.87 -1.41
N PRO A 74 -9.80 0.90 -1.13
CA PRO A 74 -9.29 0.39 0.15
C PRO A 74 -9.65 1.32 1.31
N VAL A 75 -9.94 0.71 2.45
CA VAL A 75 -10.11 1.39 3.73
C VAL A 75 -8.92 1.09 4.64
N ILE A 76 -8.38 2.11 5.30
CA ILE A 76 -7.15 2.00 6.10
C ILE A 76 -7.50 2.26 7.56
N ALA A 77 -7.28 1.25 8.41
CA ALA A 77 -7.45 1.36 9.86
C ALA A 77 -6.15 1.79 10.54
N GLN A 78 -6.24 2.63 11.58
CA GLN A 78 -5.09 3.05 12.38
C GLN A 78 -5.36 2.71 13.85
N ASN A 79 -4.81 1.60 14.31
CA ASN A 79 -4.93 1.15 15.69
C ASN A 79 -3.58 1.27 16.38
N LEU A 80 -3.58 1.71 17.64
CA LEU A 80 -2.37 1.85 18.43
C LEU A 80 -2.33 0.80 19.53
N TYR A 81 -1.22 0.08 19.55
CA TYR A 81 -0.91 -0.93 20.55
C TYR A 81 0.40 -0.59 21.24
N ARG A 82 0.54 -1.00 22.50
CA ARG A 82 1.74 -0.79 23.30
C ARG A 82 2.15 -2.10 23.95
N ILE A 83 3.45 -2.36 23.96
CA ILE A 83 4.04 -3.37 24.85
C ILE A 83 4.68 -2.62 26.01
N LYS A 84 4.22 -2.87 27.23
CA LYS A 84 4.78 -2.26 28.45
C LYS A 84 4.69 -3.26 29.59
N ASN A 85 5.80 -3.46 30.31
CA ASN A 85 5.89 -4.40 31.44
C ASN A 85 5.38 -5.81 31.06
N ASP A 86 5.89 -6.35 29.96
CA ASP A 86 5.50 -7.66 29.39
C ASP A 86 4.01 -7.83 29.09
N ARG A 87 3.26 -6.73 28.98
CA ARG A 87 1.85 -6.71 28.59
C ARG A 87 1.66 -6.04 27.24
N PHE A 88 0.96 -6.73 26.35
CA PHE A 88 0.40 -6.14 25.13
C PHE A 88 -0.94 -5.46 25.46
N GLU A 89 -1.03 -4.17 25.16
CA GLU A 89 -2.19 -3.32 25.47
C GLU A 89 -2.67 -2.62 24.20
N MET A 90 -3.98 -2.58 24.02
CA MET A 90 -4.64 -1.82 22.97
C MET A 90 -5.02 -0.45 23.52
N ILE A 91 -4.39 0.60 23.02
CA ILE A 91 -4.44 1.95 23.63
C ILE A 91 -5.10 3.00 22.74
N GLY A 92 -5.46 2.64 21.51
CA GLY A 92 -6.21 3.51 20.61
C GLY A 92 -6.80 2.76 19.42
N LEU A 93 -8.00 3.17 19.01
CA LEU A 93 -8.69 2.75 17.80
C LEU A 93 -9.08 3.98 17.00
N SER A 94 -8.77 4.01 15.71
CA SER A 94 -9.29 5.03 14.80
C SER A 94 -10.51 4.53 14.04
N HIS A 95 -11.28 5.48 13.50
CA HIS A 95 -12.17 5.20 12.37
C HIS A 95 -11.35 4.87 11.12
N LEU A 96 -12.00 4.24 10.13
CA LEU A 96 -11.39 3.90 8.86
C LEU A 96 -11.22 5.15 7.98
N LYS A 97 -10.03 5.31 7.39
CA LYS A 97 -9.81 6.24 6.27
C LYS A 97 -10.32 5.58 4.99
N HIS A 98 -11.22 6.25 4.26
CA HIS A 98 -11.64 5.84 2.92
C HIS A 98 -10.67 6.41 1.86
N GLY A 99 -10.22 5.56 0.94
CA GLY A 99 -9.53 6.02 -0.25
C GLY A 99 -10.47 6.84 -1.15
N PHE A 100 -10.07 8.06 -1.50
CA PHE A 100 -10.86 8.94 -2.37
C PHE A 100 -10.16 9.27 -3.70
N THR A 101 -8.83 9.30 -3.71
CA THR A 101 -8.03 9.44 -4.92
C THR A 101 -6.70 8.72 -4.73
N ALA A 102 -6.22 8.05 -5.78
CA ALA A 102 -4.92 7.42 -5.82
C ALA A 102 -3.89 8.37 -6.43
N LEU A 103 -2.84 8.67 -5.67
CA LEU A 103 -1.62 9.26 -6.21
C LEU A 103 -0.60 8.12 -6.38
N THR A 104 -0.32 7.74 -7.63
CA THR A 104 0.66 6.70 -7.92
C THR A 104 2.07 7.30 -7.91
N GLY A 105 2.96 6.70 -7.12
CA GLY A 105 4.36 7.11 -6.96
C GLY A 105 5.27 5.90 -6.79
N SER A 106 6.55 6.14 -6.47
CA SER A 106 7.58 5.10 -6.48
C SER A 106 7.99 4.55 -5.11
N VAL A 107 7.04 4.47 -4.16
CA VAL A 107 7.36 4.01 -2.79
C VAL A 107 7.79 2.54 -2.76
N CYS A 108 7.20 1.68 -3.59
CA CYS A 108 7.47 0.24 -3.58
C CYS A 108 8.26 -0.25 -4.79
N ASP A 109 8.09 0.38 -5.95
CA ASP A 109 8.88 0.12 -7.15
C ASP A 109 8.83 1.33 -8.11
N THR A 110 9.36 1.19 -9.32
CA THR A 110 9.26 2.15 -10.42
C THR A 110 7.79 2.43 -10.76
N CYS A 111 7.38 3.70 -10.71
CA CYS A 111 5.99 4.09 -10.85
C CYS A 111 5.43 3.77 -12.24
N GLN A 112 4.42 2.90 -12.31
CA GLN A 112 3.59 2.69 -13.50
C GLN A 112 2.24 3.41 -13.32
N ASN A 113 2.21 4.70 -13.68
CA ASN A 113 1.03 5.53 -13.45
C ASN A 113 -0.12 5.18 -14.42
N PRO A 114 -1.34 4.87 -13.93
CA PRO A 114 -2.50 4.57 -14.77
C PRO A 114 -3.12 5.80 -15.45
N GLY A 115 -2.61 7.00 -15.19
CA GLY A 115 -3.10 8.26 -15.75
C GLY A 115 -4.39 8.78 -15.11
N THR A 116 -4.82 8.20 -13.99
CA THR A 116 -6.07 8.54 -13.31
C THR A 116 -5.93 8.42 -11.79
N GLY A 117 -6.72 9.19 -11.04
CA GLY A 117 -6.86 9.04 -9.59
C GLY A 117 -7.84 7.95 -9.17
N SER A 118 -8.56 7.35 -10.12
CA SER A 118 -9.52 6.26 -9.86
C SER A 118 -8.88 4.87 -9.81
N GLN A 119 -7.56 4.78 -10.01
CA GLN A 119 -6.80 3.54 -9.91
C GLN A 119 -5.42 3.81 -9.30
N LEU A 120 -4.93 2.89 -8.47
CA LEU A 120 -3.54 2.88 -8.04
C LEU A 120 -2.74 1.96 -8.96
N GLY A 121 -1.74 2.54 -9.63
CA GLY A 121 -0.80 1.82 -10.49
C GLY A 121 0.15 0.93 -9.70
N VAL A 122 0.86 0.07 -10.44
CA VAL A 122 1.93 -0.79 -9.91
C VAL A 122 3.22 0.01 -9.72
#